data_AF-A0A7S2DL02-F1
#
_entry.id   AF-A0A7S2DL02-F1
#
_cell.length_a   1.000
_cell.length_b   1.000
_cell.length_c   1.000
_cell.angle_alpha   90.00
_cell.angle_beta   90.00
_cell.angle_gamma   90.00
#
_symmetry.space_group_name_H-M   'P 1'
#
loop_
_entity.id
_entity.type
_entity.pdbx_description
1 polymer ?
#
loop_
_entity_poly.entity_id
_entity_poly.type
_entity_poly.pdbx_seq_one_letter_code
_entity_poly.pdbx_strand_id
1 'polypeptide(L)'
;MHDLAYKVMCERLLDAGLLIGDLEAMAKANVGAVLMPHGLGHLLGIDTHDVGGYPPGTSRDERDGFKALRMQRVLEHGMVLTVEPGVYFTPYCLEC
;
A
#
# COMPACT_ATOMS: atom_id res chain seq x y z
N MET A 1 -5.36 2.95 5.94
CA MET A 1 -5.21 3.83 4.76
C MET A 1 -4.68 3.07 3.57
N HIS A 2 -3.58 2.31 3.72
CA HIS A 2 -3.06 1.45 2.65
C HIS A 2 -4.10 0.44 2.12
N ASP A 3 -4.83 -0.25 3.00
CA ASP A 3 -5.93 -1.14 2.59
C ASP A 3 -7.03 -0.41 1.79
N LEU A 4 -7.32 0.85 2.14
CA LEU A 4 -8.31 1.65 1.42
C LEU A 4 -7.81 1.97 0.01
N ALA A 5 -6.52 2.31 -0.14
CA ALA A 5 -5.93 2.54 -1.46
C ALA A 5 -6.04 1.29 -2.33
N TYR A 6 -5.73 0.10 -1.79
CA TYR A 6 -5.94 -1.17 -2.50
C TYR A 6 -7.39 -1.40 -2.87
N LYS A 7 -8.32 -1.20 -1.93
CA LYS A 7 -9.75 -1.41 -2.18
C LYS A 7 -10.25 -0.52 -3.32
N VAL A 8 -9.97 0.78 -3.25
CA VAL A 8 -10.40 1.74 -4.28
C VAL A 8 -9.73 1.44 -5.61
N MET A 9 -8.45 1.11 -5.63
CA MET A 9 -7.74 0.72 -6.85
C MET A 9 -8.40 -0.51 -7.50
N CYS A 10 -8.61 -1.59 -6.74
CA CYS A 10 -9.23 -2.80 -7.28
C CYS A 10 -10.67 -2.55 -7.74
N GLU A 11 -11.46 -1.76 -7.00
CA GLU A 11 -12.82 -1.36 -7.40
C GLU A 11 -12.82 -0.62 -8.74
N ARG A 12 -11.93 0.36 -8.93
CA ARG A 12 -11.87 1.12 -10.19
C ARG A 12 -11.33 0.30 -11.36
N LEU A 13 -10.46 -0.67 -11.11
CA LEU A 13 -9.99 -1.57 -12.16
C LEU A 13 -11.03 -2.64 -12.51
N LEU A 14 -11.89 -3.05 -11.57
CA LEU A 14 -13.09 -3.84 -11.86
C LEU A 14 -14.06 -3.04 -12.73
N ASP A 15 -14.36 -1.79 -12.36
CA ASP A 15 -15.23 -0.89 -13.14
C ASP A 15 -14.70 -0.70 -14.58
N ALA A 16 -13.37 -0.63 -14.74
CA ALA A 16 -12.71 -0.50 -16.04
C ALA A 16 -12.61 -1.82 -16.83
N GLY A 17 -13.02 -2.96 -16.25
CA GLY A 17 -12.92 -4.28 -16.87
C GLY A 17 -11.50 -4.83 -16.97
N LEU A 18 -10.54 -4.27 -16.23
CA LEU A 18 -9.14 -4.72 -16.17
C LEU A 18 -8.92 -5.80 -15.11
N LEU A 19 -9.77 -5.83 -14.09
CA LEU A 19 -9.88 -6.94 -13.15
C LEU A 19 -11.23 -7.63 -13.32
N ILE A 20 -11.29 -8.91 -12.99
CA ILE A 20 -12.51 -9.72 -13.05
C ILE A 20 -12.61 -10.54 -11.77
N GLY A 21 -13.76 -10.52 -11.10
CA GLY A 21 -14.02 -11.32 -9.91
C GLY A 21 -14.67 -10.53 -8.77
N ASP A 22 -14.44 -11.00 -7.54
CA ASP A 22 -15.01 -10.43 -6.31
C ASP A 22 -13.98 -9.59 -5.55
N LEU A 23 -14.38 -8.38 -5.14
CA LEU A 23 -13.50 -7.41 -4.48
C LEU A 23 -13.00 -7.91 -3.11
N GLU A 24 -13.85 -8.61 -2.34
CA GLU A 24 -13.47 -9.13 -1.03
C GLU A 24 -12.49 -10.30 -1.15
N ALA A 25 -12.65 -11.16 -2.15
CA ALA A 25 -11.69 -12.19 -2.49
C ALA A 25 -10.33 -11.59 -2.89
N MET A 26 -10.32 -10.53 -3.72
CA MET A 26 -9.11 -9.81 -4.11
C MET A 26 -8.39 -9.18 -2.90
N ALA A 27 -9.14 -8.59 -1.97
CA ALA A 27 -8.59 -8.03 -0.75
C ALA A 27 -7.94 -9.10 0.13
N LYS A 28 -8.61 -10.25 0.34
CA LYS A 28 -8.06 -11.38 1.11
C LYS A 28 -6.78 -11.96 0.50
N ALA A 29 -6.71 -11.99 -0.83
CA ALA A 29 -5.53 -12.44 -1.56
C ALA A 29 -4.44 -11.37 -1.73
N ASN A 30 -4.63 -10.15 -1.20
CA ASN A 30 -3.73 -9.01 -1.38
C ASN A 30 -3.41 -8.69 -2.84
N VAL A 31 -4.37 -8.85 -3.77
CA VAL A 31 -4.17 -8.56 -5.21
C VAL A 31 -3.65 -7.15 -5.46
N GLY A 32 -3.97 -6.20 -4.58
CA GLY A 32 -3.44 -4.84 -4.65
C GLY A 32 -1.90 -4.78 -4.65
N ALA A 33 -1.22 -5.72 -3.99
CA ALA A 33 0.25 -5.77 -3.95
C ALA A 33 0.89 -6.08 -5.31
N VAL A 34 0.16 -6.74 -6.22
CA VAL A 34 0.64 -7.01 -7.58
C VAL A 34 0.71 -5.72 -8.40
N LEU A 35 -0.28 -4.84 -8.21
CA LEU A 35 -0.46 -3.63 -9.01
C LEU A 35 0.16 -2.39 -8.36
N MET A 36 0.34 -2.41 -7.04
CA MET A 36 1.01 -1.38 -6.26
C MET A 36 1.95 -2.07 -5.26
N PRO A 37 3.16 -2.48 -5.70
CA PRO A 37 4.05 -3.30 -4.87
C PRO A 37 4.75 -2.52 -3.74
N HIS A 38 4.56 -1.21 -3.66
CA HIS A 38 5.14 -0.34 -2.65
C HIS A 38 4.10 0.11 -1.61
N GLY A 39 4.57 0.63 -0.48
CA GLY A 39 3.72 1.25 0.53
C GLY A 39 2.98 2.49 0.02
N LEU A 40 1.87 2.85 0.66
CA LEU A 40 1.05 4.02 0.28
C LEU A 40 1.78 5.37 0.47
N GLY A 41 2.80 5.40 1.31
CA GLY A 41 3.52 6.62 1.64
C GLY A 41 4.36 6.44 2.91
N HIS A 42 4.92 7.54 3.36
CA HIS A 42 5.87 7.58 4.47
C HIS A 42 5.86 8.94 5.17
N LEU A 43 6.50 9.01 6.34
CA LEU A 43 6.81 10.28 6.97
C LEU A 43 7.78 11.07 6.08
N LEU A 44 7.59 12.39 6.04
CA LEU A 44 8.44 13.31 5.29
C LEU A 44 8.90 14.44 6.21
N GLY A 45 10.20 14.71 6.21
CA GLY A 45 10.80 15.74 7.06
C GLY A 45 12.14 16.22 6.50
N ILE A 46 13.18 16.22 7.33
CA ILE A 46 14.55 16.52 6.86
C ILE A 46 15.01 15.42 5.89
N ASP A 47 14.71 14.17 6.22
CA ASP A 47 14.90 13.03 5.33
C ASP A 47 13.65 12.82 4.47
N THR A 48 13.84 12.44 3.20
CA THR A 48 12.71 12.11 2.31
C THR A 48 11.86 10.98 2.91
N HIS A 49 12.51 9.88 3.32
CA HIS A 49 11.89 8.83 4.12
C HIS A 49 12.22 9.07 5.59
N ASP A 50 11.45 9.94 6.25
CA ASP A 50 11.77 10.41 7.59
C ASP A 50 11.70 9.30 8.65
N VAL A 51 12.44 9.51 9.74
CA VAL A 51 12.62 8.52 10.80
C VAL A 51 11.33 8.28 11.61
N GLY A 52 11.32 7.21 12.41
CA GLY A 52 10.23 6.96 13.36
C GLY A 52 8.95 6.38 12.75
N GLY A 53 8.96 5.94 11.49
CA GLY A 53 7.81 5.25 10.89
C GLY A 53 7.38 3.98 11.64
N TYR A 54 8.31 3.32 12.34
CA TYR A 54 8.08 2.15 13.18
C TYR A 54 8.58 2.43 14.61
N PRO A 55 7.68 2.81 15.53
CA PRO A 55 8.04 3.01 16.94
C PRO A 55 8.56 1.72 17.60
N PRO A 56 9.34 1.81 18.70
CA PRO A 56 9.76 0.64 19.47
C PRO A 56 8.58 -0.25 19.85
N GLY A 57 8.74 -1.56 19.68
CA GLY A 57 7.66 -2.55 19.92
C GLY A 57 6.75 -2.81 18.72
N THR A 58 6.98 -2.16 17.59
CA THR A 58 6.25 -2.43 16.34
C THR A 58 7.03 -3.42 15.47
N SER A 59 6.36 -4.45 14.95
CA SER A 59 6.90 -5.34 13.91
C SER A 59 6.39 -4.93 12.54
N ARG A 60 7.17 -5.20 11.49
CA ARG A 60 6.69 -5.06 10.11
C ARG A 60 5.65 -6.16 9.83
N ASP A 61 4.68 -5.81 8.99
CA ASP A 61 3.75 -6.77 8.44
C ASP A 61 4.43 -7.53 7.29
N GLU A 62 4.39 -8.86 7.32
CA GLU A 62 5.07 -9.71 6.35
C GLU A 62 4.21 -10.02 5.11
N ARG A 63 2.93 -9.61 5.11
CA ARG A 63 2.05 -9.77 3.94
C ARG A 63 2.60 -8.99 2.75
N ASP A 64 2.36 -9.52 1.54
CA ASP A 64 2.77 -8.87 0.31
C ASP A 64 2.15 -7.48 0.17
N GLY A 65 2.96 -6.53 -0.32
CA GLY A 65 2.64 -5.11 -0.34
C GLY A 65 2.80 -4.42 1.02
N PHE A 66 2.30 -5.01 2.11
CA PHE A 66 2.40 -4.41 3.45
C PHE A 66 3.84 -4.39 3.98
N LYS A 67 4.66 -5.39 3.64
CA LYS A 67 6.10 -5.41 3.99
C LYS A 67 6.89 -4.22 3.45
N ALA A 68 6.40 -3.59 2.38
CA ALA A 68 6.98 -2.40 1.77
C ALA A 68 6.53 -1.09 2.41
N LEU A 69 5.62 -1.11 3.39
CA LEU A 69 5.26 0.09 4.15
C LEU A 69 6.51 0.67 4.83
N ARG A 70 6.58 2.00 4.85
CA ARG A 70 7.66 2.72 5.53
C ARG A 70 7.22 3.29 6.87
N MET A 71 5.94 3.17 7.19
CA MET A 71 5.39 3.53 8.48
C MET A 71 4.22 2.62 8.85
N GLN A 72 4.13 2.30 10.14
CA GLN A 72 3.01 1.61 10.76
C GLN A 72 2.81 2.21 12.15
N ARG A 73 2.16 3.37 12.17
CA ARG A 73 1.85 4.09 13.40
C ARG A 73 0.55 4.85 13.29
N VAL A 74 -0.03 5.19 14.44
CA VAL A 74 -1.19 6.07 14.53
C VAL A 74 -0.78 7.48 14.09
N LEU A 75 -1.62 8.12 13.29
CA LEU A 75 -1.40 9.49 12.85
C LEU A 75 -1.70 10.46 14.00
N GLU A 76 -0.79 11.41 14.22
CA GLU A 76 -0.91 12.45 15.23
C GLU A 76 -0.80 13.83 14.59
N HIS A 77 -1.34 14.85 15.27
CA HIS A 77 -1.26 16.22 14.79
C HIS A 77 0.20 16.66 14.59
N GLY A 78 0.47 17.35 13.48
CA GLY A 78 1.81 17.84 13.14
C GLY A 78 2.68 16.84 12.37
N MET A 79 2.26 15.58 12.20
CA MET A 79 2.95 14.67 11.28
C MET A 79 2.79 15.14 9.83
N VAL A 80 3.88 15.09 9.08
CA VAL A 80 3.90 15.34 7.63
C VAL A 80 4.16 14.02 6.92
N LEU A 81 3.36 13.74 5.90
CA LEU A 81 3.25 12.43 5.26
C LEU A 81 3.17 12.60 3.75
N THR A 82 3.72 11.65 3.00
CA THR A 82 3.35 11.46 1.59
C THR A 82 2.09 10.60 1.49
N VAL A 83 1.31 10.86 0.43
CA VAL A 83 0.19 10.00 0.01
C VAL A 83 0.35 9.75 -1.48
N GLU A 84 0.86 8.58 -1.82
CA GLU A 84 1.38 8.24 -3.16
C GLU A 84 0.81 6.90 -3.66
N PRO A 85 -0.51 6.77 -3.84
CA PRO A 85 -1.06 5.58 -4.48
C PRO A 85 -0.55 5.50 -5.94
N GLY A 86 -0.30 4.28 -6.40
CA GLY A 86 0.15 4.00 -7.76
C GLY A 86 -0.54 2.77 -8.33
N VAL A 87 -0.56 2.65 -9.66
CA VAL A 87 -1.04 1.47 -10.37
C VAL A 87 -0.05 1.18 -11.49
N TYR A 88 0.54 -0.01 -11.48
CA TYR A 88 1.57 -0.42 -12.42
C TYR A 88 1.23 -1.80 -12.99
N PHE A 89 1.46 -1.97 -14.29
CA PHE A 89 1.39 -3.25 -14.98
C PHE A 89 2.81 -3.73 -15.23
N THR A 90 3.49 -4.16 -14.17
CA THR A 90 4.89 -4.61 -14.23
C THR A 90 4.93 -6.09 -14.59
N PRO A 91 5.56 -6.51 -15.72
CA PRO A 91 5.56 -7.91 -16.16
C PRO A 91 5.97 -8.90 -15.08
N TYR A 92 7.05 -8.61 -14.35
CA TYR A 92 7.51 -9.44 -13.25
C TYR A 92 6.42 -9.66 -12.19
N CYS A 93 5.70 -8.62 -11.78
CA CYS A 93 4.65 -8.76 -10.76
C CYS A 93 3.41 -9.53 -11.27
N LEU A 94 3.13 -9.47 -12.58
CA LEU A 94 1.96 -10.11 -13.20
C LEU A 94 2.17 -11.59 -13.54
N GLU A 95 3.42 -12.02 -13.71
CA GLU A 95 3.78 -13.37 -14.19
C GLU A 95 4.33 -14.30 -13.08
N CYS A 96 4.46 -13.80 -11.84
CA CYS A 96 4.95 -14.56 -10.68
C CYS A 96 3.86 -15.37 -9.97
#